data_AF-A0A0H3IZV2-F1
#
_entry.id   AF-A0A0H3IZV2-F1
#
_cell.length_a   1.000
_cell.length_b   1.000
_cell.length_c   1.000
_cell.angle_alpha   90.00
_cell.angle_beta   90.00
_cell.angle_gamma   90.00
#
_symmetry.space_group_name_H-M   'P 1'
#
loop_
_entity.id
_entity.type
_entity.pdbx_description
1 polymer ?
#
loop_
_entity_poly.entity_id
_entity_poly.type
_entity_poly.pdbx_seq_one_letter_code
_entity_poly.pdbx_strand_id
1 'polypeptide(L)' 'MKMVKKIEFKIVFVRDRNRIRQWFAITSTDIFLFDDEIIRIYGKRWDIEFFSKSISYFENLVKNFKVVLMISW' A
#
# COMPACT_ATOMS: atom_id res chain seq x y z
N MET A 1 -6.59 31.35 15.07
CA MET A 1 -7.77 30.66 14.50
C MET A 1 -7.28 29.64 13.47
N LYS A 2 -7.26 28.34 13.77
CA LYS A 2 -6.82 27.31 12.81
C LYS A 2 -7.94 27.08 11.79
N MET A 3 -7.65 27.27 10.51
CA MET A 3 -8.58 26.87 9.46
C MET A 3 -8.61 25.34 9.37
N VAL A 4 -9.73 24.73 9.77
CA VAL A 4 -9.97 23.31 9.57
C VAL A 4 -10.28 23.10 8.09
N LYS A 5 -9.29 22.63 7.33
CA LYS A 5 -9.47 22.28 5.92
C LYS A 5 -10.27 20.97 5.88
N LYS A 6 -11.50 21.04 5.37
CA LYS A 6 -12.34 19.85 5.15
C LYS A 6 -11.69 19.05 4.02
N ILE A 7 -11.24 17.83 4.34
CA ILE A 7 -10.65 16.92 3.36
C ILE A 7 -11.69 15.84 3.09
N GLU A 8 -12.16 15.77 1.85
CA GLU A 8 -12.99 14.69 1.38
C GLU A 8 -12.09 13.51 1.01
N PHE A 9 -12.51 12.31 1.39
CA PHE A 9 -11.79 11.10 1.06
C PHE A 9 -12.78 9.96 0.87
N LYS A 10 -12.39 9.01 0.03
CA LYS A 10 -13.15 7.83 -0.33
C LYS A 10 -12.53 6.63 0.36
N ILE A 11 -13.35 5.76 0.93
CA ILE A 11 -12.91 4.49 1.52
C ILE A 11 -13.46 3.36 0.66
N VAL A 12 -12.58 2.48 0.21
CA VAL A 12 -12.89 1.29 -0.59
C VAL A 12 -12.58 0.05 0.24
N PHE A 13 -13.59 -0.79 0.47
CA PHE A 13 -13.42 -2.07 1.17
C PHE A 13 -13.21 -3.19 0.15
N VAL A 14 -12.03 -3.80 0.21
CA VAL A 14 -11.62 -4.90 -0.67
C VAL A 14 -11.58 -6.18 0.13
N ARG A 15 -12.29 -7.21 -0.35
CA ARG A 15 -12.24 -8.54 0.25
C ARG A 15 -11.10 -9.35 -0.35
N ASP A 16 -10.31 -9.98 0.49
CA ASP A 16 -9.32 -10.95 0.04
C ASP A 16 -10.01 -12.21 -0.50
N ARG A 17 -9.70 -12.59 -1.75
CA ARG A 17 -10.24 -13.79 -2.40
C ARG A 17 -9.63 -15.08 -1.81
N ASN A 18 -8.37 -15.02 -1.38
CA ASN A 18 -7.64 -16.16 -0.81
C ASN A 18 -7.91 -16.30 0.69
N ARG A 19 -8.25 -15.19 1.37
CA ARG A 19 -8.55 -15.16 2.80
C ARG A 19 -9.91 -14.54 3.03
N ILE A 20 -10.95 -15.34 2.89
CA ILE A 20 -12.39 -14.98 2.93
C ILE A 20 -12.81 -14.10 4.14
N ARG A 21 -12.05 -14.13 5.25
CA ARG A 21 -12.27 -13.33 6.47
C ARG A 21 -11.46 -12.03 6.55
N GLN A 22 -10.50 -11.82 5.65
CA GLN A 22 -9.67 -10.62 5.62
C GLN A 22 -10.29 -9.59 4.67
N TRP A 23 -10.47 -8.39 5.22
CA TRP A 23 -10.94 -7.21 4.50
C TRP A 23 -9.85 -6.15 4.60
N PHE A 24 -9.59 -5.49 3.48
CA PHE A 24 -8.67 -4.35 3.38
C PHE A 24 -9.49 -3.09 3.17
N ALA A 25 -9.18 -2.04 3.92
CA ALA A 25 -9.74 -0.72 3.68
C ALA A 25 -8.67 0.14 3.00
N ILE A 26 -8.94 0.59 1.78
CA ILE A 26 -8.08 1.51 1.03
C ILE A 26 -8.72 2.89 1.06
N THR A 27 -7.94 3.90 1.46
CA THR A 27 -8.41 5.28 1.50
C THR A 27 -7.79 6.08 0.36
N SER A 28 -8.62 6.78 -0.42
CA SER A 28 -8.19 7.70 -1.47
C SER A 28 -8.61 9.12 -1.11
N THR A 29 -7.72 10.09 -1.26
CA THR A 29 -8.04 11.53 -1.16
C THR A 29 -8.68 12.06 -2.44
N ASP A 30 -8.56 11.33 -3.55
CA ASP A 30 -9.24 11.65 -4.80
C ASP A 30 -10.57 10.89 -4.85
N ILE A 31 -11.65 11.64 -4.75
CA ILE A 31 -13.03 11.15 -4.73
C ILE A 31 -13.58 10.85 -6.14
N PHE A 32 -12.92 11.33 -7.21
CA PHE A 32 -13.34 11.12 -8.59
C PHE A 32 -12.77 9.83 -9.19
N LEU A 33 -11.77 9.22 -8.53
CA LEU A 33 -11.26 7.92 -8.94
C LEU A 33 -12.31 6.82 -8.75
N PHE A 34 -12.41 5.95 -9.75
CA PHE A 34 -13.16 4.71 -9.69
C PHE A 34 -12.52 3.73 -8.70
N ASP A 35 -13.33 2.87 -8.11
CA ASP A 35 -12.87 1.90 -7.11
C ASP A 35 -11.82 0.95 -7.68
N ASP A 36 -11.99 0.50 -8.93
CA ASP A 36 -11.04 -0.37 -9.62
C ASP A 36 -9.66 0.29 -9.81
N GLU A 37 -9.63 1.60 -10.08
CA GLU A 37 -8.39 2.36 -10.22
C GLU A 37 -7.68 2.51 -8.87
N ILE A 38 -8.44 2.77 -7.79
CA ILE A 38 -7.91 2.81 -6.43
C ILE A 38 -7.27 1.47 -6.06
N ILE A 39 -7.96 0.36 -6.36
CA ILE A 39 -7.46 -1.00 -6.13
C ILE A 39 -6.21 -1.27 -6.99
N ARG A 40 -6.20 -0.87 -8.27
CA ARG A 40 -5.07 -1.06 -9.18
C ARG A 40 -3.82 -0.30 -8.73
N ILE A 41 -3.99 0.95 -8.32
CA ILE A 41 -2.90 1.80 -7.79
C ILE A 41 -2.36 1.19 -6.49
N TYR A 42 -3.25 0.73 -5.60
CA TYR A 42 -2.85 0.04 -4.38
C TYR A 42 -2.11 -1.27 -4.68
N GLY A 43 -2.57 -2.06 -5.65
CA GLY A 43 -1.90 -3.29 -6.09
C GLY A 43 -0.47 -3.02 -6.58
N LYS A 44 -0.26 -2.00 -7.40
CA LYS A 44 1.09 -1.58 -7.84
C LYS A 44 2.00 -1.18 -6.67
N ARG A 45 1.44 -0.55 -5.63
CA ARG A 45 2.18 -0.15 -4.43
C ARG A 45 2.52 -1.35 -3.55
N TRP A 46 1.61 -2.31 -3.45
CA TRP A 46 1.84 -3.60 -2.78
C TRP A 46 2.92 -4.42 -3.48
N ASP A 47 2.94 -4.43 -4.82
CA ASP A 47 4.00 -5.11 -5.59
C ASP A 47 5.40 -4.52 -5.29
N ILE A 48 5.51 -3.21 -5.07
CA ILE A 48 6.78 -2.55 -4.67
C ILE A 48 7.20 -2.95 -3.25
N GLU A 49 6.24 -3.12 -2.33
CA GLU A 49 6.51 -3.61 -0.97
C GLU A 49 6.98 -5.06 -0.98
N PHE A 50 6.32 -5.92 -1.77
CA PHE A 50 6.76 -7.31 -1.97
C PHE A 50 8.12 -7.40 -2.67
N PHE A 51 8.39 -6.48 -3.60
CA PHE A 51 9.69 -6.36 -4.26
C PHE A 51 10.79 -5.98 -3.26
N SER A 52 10.51 -5.04 -2.36
CA SER A 52 11.43 -4.66 -1.27
C SER A 52 11.67 -5.82 -0.30
N LYS A 53 10.63 -6.57 0.06
CA LYS A 53 10.75 -7.76 0.92
C LYS A 53 11.53 -8.89 0.25
N SER A 54 11.38 -9.03 -1.07
CA SER A 54 12.18 -9.96 -1.87
C SER A 54 13.65 -9.53 -1.88
N ILE A 55 13.95 -8.23 -2.08
CA ILE A 55 15.30 -7.69 -1.95
C ILE A 55 15.88 -7.97 -0.56
N SER A 56 15.15 -7.73 0.52
CA SER A 56 15.64 -8.05 1.88
C SER A 56 15.85 -9.55 2.14
N TYR A 57 15.11 -10.43 1.45
CA TYR A 57 15.40 -11.87 1.48
C TYR A 57 16.68 -12.20 0.72
N PHE A 58 16.89 -11.61 -0.46
CA PHE A 58 18.16 -11.70 -1.20
C PHE A 58 19.33 -11.10 -0.43
N GLU A 59 19.17 -9.99 0.30
CA GLU A 59 20.18 -9.39 1.18
C GLU A 59 20.61 -10.34 2.31
N ASN A 60 19.69 -11.13 2.85
CA ASN A 60 20.04 -12.14 3.86
C ASN A 60 20.87 -13.31 3.27
N LEU A 61 20.70 -13.61 1.98
CA LEU A 61 21.53 -14.57 1.25
C LEU A 61 22.88 -13.95 0.81
N VAL A 62 22.92 -12.63 0.60
CA VAL A 62 24.09 -11.86 0.11
C VAL A 62 24.55 -10.88 1.18
N LYS A 63 24.98 -11.40 2.34
CA LYS A 63 25.29 -10.65 3.57
C LYS A 63 26.53 -9.72 3.53
N ASN A 64 26.90 -9.12 2.39
CA ASN A 64 28.10 -8.26 2.29
C ASN A 64 27.93 -6.87 1.65
N PHE A 65 26.74 -6.41 1.27
CA PHE A 65 26.56 -5.00 0.87
C PHE A 65 25.26 -4.42 1.43
N LYS A 66 25.40 -3.30 2.14
CA LYS A 66 24.34 -2.66 2.93
C LYS A 66 23.66 -1.59 2.09
N VAL A 67 22.44 -1.84 1.62
CA VAL A 67 21.55 -0.80 1.08
C VAL A 67 20.36 -0.69 2.02
N VAL A 68 20.28 0.43 2.74
CA VAL A 68 19.17 0.72 3.65
C VAL A 68 17.99 1.20 2.81
N LEU A 69 16.91 0.43 2.77
CA LEU A 69 15.60 0.89 2.31
C LEU A 69 14.62 0.89 3.48
N MET A 70 14.36 2.10 3.96
CA MET A 70 13.37 2.44 4.96
C MET A 70 12.05 2.71 4.26
N ILE A 71 11.07 1.80 4.34
CA ILE A 71 9.65 2.16 4.26
C ILE A 71 8.89 1.28 5.25
N SER A 72 8.62 1.88 6.42
CA SER A 72 7.74 1.34 7.45
C SER A 72 6.29 1.42 6.98
N TRP A 73 5.56 0.31 7.10
CA TRP A 73 4.26 0.18 7.78
C TRP A 73 4.18 -1.25 8.34
#